data_AF-A0A925XU21-F1
#
_entry.id   AF-A0A925XU21-F1
#
_cell.length_a   1.000
_cell.length_b   1.000
_cell.length_c   1.000
_cell.angle_alpha   90.00
_cell.angle_beta   90.00
_cell.angle_gamma   90.00
#
_symmetry.space_group_name_H-M   'P 1'
#
loop_
_entity.id
_entity.type
_entity.pdbx_description
1 polymer ?
#
loop_
_entity_poly.entity_id
_entity_poly.type
_entity_poly.pdbx_seq_one_letter_code
_entity_poly.pdbx_strand_id
1 'polypeptide(L)'
;VEPYIRYAGLQDRLSENNRTDRRLNPLGTPGFVLFNVRAGLIVNPTTTLRLNLDNLLNASYREHGSSLDGAGVSVSLGAEQTF
;
A
#
# COMPACT_ATOMS: atom_id res chain seq x y z
N VAL A 1 -12.84 -12.92 -5.83
CA VAL A 1 -11.47 -12.41 -6.08
C VAL A 1 -11.61 -11.03 -6.68
N GLU A 2 -10.85 -10.06 -6.20
CA GLU A 2 -10.94 -8.65 -6.59
C GLU A 2 -9.53 -8.09 -6.83
N PRO A 3 -9.17 -7.75 -8.08
CA PRO A 3 -7.99 -6.96 -8.37
C PRO A 3 -8.25 -5.49 -8.08
N TYR A 4 -7.23 -4.77 -7.59
CA TYR A 4 -7.34 -3.33 -7.38
C TYR A 4 -5.98 -2.64 -7.53
N ILE A 5 -6.03 -1.35 -7.86
CA ILE A 5 -4.84 -0.50 -8.02
C ILE A 5 -4.79 0.49 -6.86
N ARG A 6 -3.62 0.62 -6.22
CA ARG A 6 -3.29 1.75 -5.35
C ARG A 6 -2.28 2.62 -6.06
N TYR A 7 -2.49 3.92 -6.10
CA TYR A 7 -1.58 4.82 -6.79
C TYR A 7 -1.58 6.19 -6.15
N ALA A 8 -0.48 6.91 -6.36
CA ALA A 8 -0.37 8.33 -6.09
C ALA A 8 0.43 8.98 -7.21
N GLY A 9 0.06 10.21 -7.59
CA GLY A 9 0.86 11.02 -8.50
C GLY A 9 2.15 11.53 -7.84
N LEU A 10 2.97 12.23 -8.62
CA LEU A 10 4.09 13.01 -8.08
C LEU A 10 3.56 14.03 -7.05
N GLN A 11 4.23 14.12 -5.91
CA GLN A 11 3.90 15.04 -4.82
C GLN A 11 5.10 15.97 -4.57
N ASP A 12 5.21 17.02 -5.38
CA ASP A 12 6.29 18.03 -5.38
C ASP A 12 5.84 19.41 -4.84
N ARG A 13 4.54 19.57 -4.54
CA ARG A 13 3.97 20.75 -3.92
C ARG A 13 4.19 20.72 -2.41
N LEU A 14 5.41 21.06 -2.01
CA LEU A 14 5.84 21.05 -0.62
C LEU A 14 5.59 22.39 0.09
N SER A 15 5.17 22.31 1.36
CA SER A 15 5.20 23.45 2.27
C SER A 15 6.64 23.89 2.59
N GLU A 16 6.84 25.12 3.04
CA GLU A 16 8.17 25.64 3.46
C GLU A 16 8.82 24.76 4.54
N ASN A 17 8.03 24.27 5.50
CA ASN A 17 8.51 23.36 6.53
C ASN A 17 9.02 22.04 5.93
N ASN A 18 8.37 21.50 4.89
CA ASN A 18 8.83 20.27 4.24
C ASN A 18 10.04 20.50 3.32
N ARG A 19 10.17 21.69 2.71
CA ARG A 19 11.35 22.06 1.92
C ARG A 19 12.63 22.14 2.76
N THR A 20 12.50 22.50 4.02
CA THR A 20 13.61 22.69 4.96
C THR A 20 13.90 21.47 5.84
N ASP A 21 12.97 20.50 5.91
CA ASP A 21 13.18 19.24 6.63
C ASP A 21 14.14 18.32 5.87
N ARG A 22 15.34 18.12 6.43
CA ARG A 22 16.41 17.30 5.85
C ARG A 22 16.05 15.81 5.70
N ARG A 23 14.98 15.35 6.33
CA ARG A 23 14.51 13.96 6.21
C ARG A 23 13.67 13.74 4.95
N LEU A 24 13.17 14.81 4.35
CA LEU A 24 12.34 14.76 3.15
C LEU A 24 13.19 15.07 1.91
N ASN A 25 12.82 14.48 0.78
CA ASN A 25 13.41 14.85 -0.49
C ASN A 25 12.87 16.25 -0.88
N PRO A 26 13.74 17.25 -1.09
CA PRO A 26 13.31 18.60 -1.44
C PRO A 26 12.65 18.69 -2.84
N LEU A 27 12.81 17.65 -3.68
CA LEU A 27 12.12 17.51 -4.96
C LEU A 27 10.73 16.85 -4.82
N GLY A 28 10.33 16.47 -3.62
CA GLY A 28 9.05 15.82 -3.35
C GLY A 28 9.10 14.30 -3.31
N THR A 29 7.93 13.68 -3.24
CA THR A 29 7.77 12.22 -3.23
C THR A 29 7.35 11.75 -4.63
N PRO A 30 8.12 10.85 -5.27
CA PRO A 30 7.76 10.29 -6.56
C PRO A 30 6.38 9.61 -6.53
N GLY A 31 5.66 9.69 -7.65
CA GLY A 31 4.42 8.94 -7.82
C GLY A 31 4.68 7.43 -7.95
N PHE A 32 3.64 6.64 -7.71
CA PHE A 32 3.69 5.18 -7.82
C PHE A 32 2.36 4.60 -8.26
N VAL A 33 2.40 3.38 -8.78
CA VAL A 33 1.23 2.55 -9.09
C VAL A 33 1.51 1.13 -8.61
N LEU A 34 0.63 0.58 -7.78
CA LEU A 34 0.70 -0.75 -7.21
C LEU A 34 -0.48 -1.59 -7.71
N PHE A 35 -0.17 -2.78 -8.23
CA PHE A 35 -1.17 -3.77 -8.58
C PHE A 35 -1.32 -4.77 -7.45
N ASN A 36 -2.55 -4.99 -7.02
CA ASN A 36 -2.86 -5.83 -5.87
C ASN A 36 -4.06 -6.73 -6.20
N VAL A 37 -4.16 -7.85 -5.48
CA VAL A 37 -5.29 -8.78 -5.57
C VAL A 37 -5.71 -9.19 -4.16
N ARG A 38 -7.01 -9.17 -3.89
CA ARG A 38 -7.58 -9.75 -2.67
C ARG A 38 -8.63 -10.81 -2.97
N ALA A 39 -8.73 -11.80 -2.10
CA ALA A 39 -9.70 -12.87 -2.19
C ALA A 39 -10.30 -13.17 -0.82
N GLY A 40 -11.58 -13.52 -0.80
CA GLY A 40 -12.29 -14.00 0.38
C GLY A 40 -12.96 -15.33 0.08
N LEU A 41 -12.95 -16.25 1.05
CA LEU A 41 -13.62 -17.54 0.98
C LEU A 41 -14.47 -17.73 2.23
N ILE A 42 -15.78 -17.85 2.05
CA ILE A 42 -16.71 -18.24 3.13
C ILE A 42 -16.58 -19.74 3.30
N VAL A 43 -16.06 -20.18 4.44
CA VAL A 43 -15.88 -21.60 4.75
C VAL A 43 -17.15 -22.19 5.33
N ASN A 44 -17.83 -21.44 6.19
CA ASN A 44 -19.10 -21.78 6.82
C ASN A 44 -19.83 -20.48 7.25
N PRO A 45 -21.07 -20.54 7.76
CA PRO A 45 -21.85 -19.33 8.09
C PRO A 45 -21.19 -18.37 9.09
N THR A 46 -20.21 -18.83 9.86
CA THR A 46 -19.53 -18.04 10.88
C THR A 46 -18.05 -17.80 10.59
N THR A 47 -17.50 -18.33 9.50
CA THR A 47 -16.05 -18.31 9.23
C THR A 47 -15.74 -17.87 7.80
N THR A 48 -14.91 -16.83 7.68
CA THR A 48 -14.40 -16.34 6.39
C THR A 48 -12.88 -16.28 6.40
N LEU A 49 -12.24 -16.84 5.37
CA LEU A 49 -10.81 -16.69 5.11
C LEU A 49 -10.56 -15.53 4.15
N ARG A 50 -9.47 -14.80 4.34
CA ARG A 50 -9.01 -13.72 3.47
C ARG A 50 -7.55 -13.92 3.07
N LEU A 51 -7.25 -13.64 1.81
CA LEU A 51 -5.91 -13.60 1.23
C LEU A 51 -5.73 -12.25 0.53
N ASN A 52 -4.63 -11.54 0.82
CA ASN A 52 -4.21 -10.38 0.04
C ASN A 52 -2.80 -10.59 -0.50
N LEU A 53 -2.61 -10.21 -1.76
CA LEU A 53 -1.35 -10.13 -2.46
C LEU A 53 -1.15 -8.68 -2.89
N ASP A 54 -0.18 -8.00 -2.30
CA ASP A 54 0.05 -6.58 -2.51
C ASP A 54 1.37 -6.32 -3.24
N ASN A 55 1.40 -5.24 -4.02
CA ASN A 55 2.54 -4.80 -4.83
C ASN A 55 3.10 -5.92 -5.75
N LEU A 56 2.23 -6.53 -6.54
CA LEU A 56 2.55 -7.70 -7.38
C LEU A 56 3.69 -7.49 -8.39
N LEU A 57 3.96 -6.24 -8.78
CA LEU A 57 5.05 -5.88 -9.68
C LEU A 57 6.35 -5.48 -8.96
N ASN A 58 6.39 -5.60 -7.63
CA ASN A 58 7.52 -5.23 -6.79
C ASN A 58 8.00 -3.78 -7.02
N ALA A 59 7.07 -2.84 -7.19
CA ALA A 59 7.41 -1.44 -7.41
C ALA A 59 8.01 -0.84 -6.13
N SER A 60 9.14 -0.15 -6.26
CA SER A 60 9.67 0.70 -5.18
C SER A 60 8.77 1.93 -5.05
N TYR A 61 8.24 2.17 -3.85
CA TYR A 61 7.37 3.32 -3.59
C TYR A 61 7.54 3.85 -2.17
N ARG A 62 7.08 5.07 -1.94
CA ARG A 62 7.02 5.71 -0.63
C ARG A 62 5.77 6.57 -0.57
N GLU A 63 5.03 6.46 0.52
CA GLU A 63 3.93 7.38 0.81
C GLU A 63 4.50 8.73 1.23
N HIS A 64 3.89 9.83 0.77
CA HIS A 64 4.36 11.16 1.16
C HIS A 64 4.28 11.36 2.68
N GLY A 65 5.32 11.93 3.27
CA GLY A 65 5.46 12.06 4.72
C GLY A 65 5.92 10.77 5.44
N SER A 66 6.04 9.64 4.75
CA SER A 66 6.62 8.42 5.33
C SER A 66 8.14 8.52 5.46
N SER A 67 8.64 8.15 6.63
CA SER A 67 10.09 7.97 6.86
C SER A 67 10.62 6.64 6.31
N LEU A 68 9.73 5.70 5.95
CA LEU A 68 10.07 4.38 5.43
C LEU A 68 9.57 4.20 4.00
N ASP A 69 10.29 3.41 3.22
CA ASP A 69 9.80 2.91 1.94
C ASP A 69 8.68 1.89 2.17
N GLY A 70 7.77 1.83 1.21
CA GLY A 70 6.69 0.86 1.22
C GLY A 70 7.20 -0.57 1.02
N ALA A 71 6.40 -1.54 1.44
CA ALA A 71 6.75 -2.94 1.29
C ALA A 71 6.82 -3.35 -0.20
N GLY A 72 7.74 -4.25 -0.53
CA GLY A 72 7.76 -4.93 -1.83
C GLY A 72 6.57 -5.89 -1.98
N VAL A 73 6.73 -6.94 -2.78
CA VAL A 73 5.72 -8.01 -2.88
C VAL A 73 5.39 -8.53 -1.48
N SER A 74 4.10 -8.48 -1.11
CA SER A 74 3.64 -8.85 0.22
C SER A 74 2.44 -9.78 0.15
N VAL A 75 2.35 -10.71 1.11
CA VAL A 75 1.26 -11.67 1.22
C VAL A 75 0.70 -11.62 2.64
N SER A 76 -0.62 -11.51 2.78
CA SER A 76 -1.30 -11.62 4.07
C SER A 76 -2.44 -12.63 4.01
N LEU A 77 -2.56 -13.43 5.07
CA LEU A 77 -3.62 -14.42 5.27
C LEU A 77 -4.34 -14.10 6.58
N GLY A 78 -5.66 -14.20 6.58
CA GLY A 78 -6.48 -13.94 7.75
C GLY A 78 -7.73 -14.83 7.80
N ALA A 79 -8.26 -15.00 9.01
CA ALA A 79 -9.52 -15.66 9.26
C ALA A 79 -10.38 -14.77 10.16
N GLU A 80 -11.66 -14.65 9.83
CA GLU A 80 -12.66 -13.94 10.64
C GLU A 80 -13.69 -14.96 11.11
N GLN A 81 -14.00 -14.95 12.41
CA GLN A 81 -15.00 -15.82 13.01
C GLN A 81 -16.00 -15.01 13.84
N THR A 82 -17.30 -15.23 13.60
CA THR A 82 -18.39 -14.61 14.37
C THR A 82 -18.97 -15.62 15.37
N PHE A 83 -19.18 -15.20 16.63
CA PHE A 83 -19.72 -16.01 17.73
C PHE A 83 -21.16 -15.62 18.07
#